data_AF-A0A932Q1D2-F1
#
_entry.id   AF-A0A932Q1D2-F1
#
_cell.length_a   1.000
_cell.length_b   1.000
_cell.length_c   1.000
_cell.angle_alpha   90.00
_cell.angle_beta   90.00
_cell.angle_gamma   90.00
#
_symmetry.space_group_name_H-M   'P 1'
#
loop_
_entity.id
_entity.type
_entity.pdbx_description
1 polymer ?
#
loop_
_entity_poly.entity_id
_entity_poly.type
_entity_poly.pdbx_seq_one_letter_code
_entity_poly.pdbx_strand_id
1 'polypeptide(L)' 'MKSIVLVAGLGTRMRPHTFTTPKPLLPVAGHP' A
#
# COMPACT_ATOMS: atom_id res chain seq x y z
N MET A 1 14.95 -14.57 -14.69
CA MET A 1 15.42 -13.52 -13.76
C MET A 1 14.31 -13.25 -12.74
N LYS A 2 14.60 -13.00 -11.46
CA LYS A 2 13.59 -12.70 -10.42
C LYS A 2 13.91 -11.36 -9.75
N SER A 3 12.87 -10.62 -9.37
CA SER A 3 12.96 -9.33 -8.68
C SER A 3 12.14 -9.34 -7.39
N ILE A 4 12.46 -8.42 -6.49
CA ILE A 4 11.78 -8.22 -5.21
C ILE A 4 11.28 -6.78 -5.14
N VAL A 5 10.05 -6.59 -4.65
CA VAL A 5 9.46 -5.28 -4.42
C VAL A 5 9.25 -5.08 -2.92
N LEU A 6 9.82 -4.03 -2.36
CA LEU A 6 9.70 -3.70 -0.94
C LEU A 6 8.42 -2.87 -0.71
N VAL A 7 7.39 -3.53 -0.19
CA VAL A 7 6.05 -2.97 0.05
C VAL A 7 5.75 -2.70 1.53
N ALA A 8 6.79 -2.53 2.35
CA ALA A 8 6.68 -2.31 3.79
C ALA A 8 6.29 -0.87 4.17
N GLY A 9 5.99 -0.67 5.46
CA GLY A 9 5.76 0.65 6.08
C GLY A 9 4.38 0.81 6.71
N LEU A 10 4.31 1.49 7.86
CA LEU A 10 3.09 1.61 8.68
C LEU A 10 2.00 2.53 8.09
N GLY A 11 2.26 3.24 6.99
CA GLY A 11 1.26 4.04 6.29
C GLY A 11 0.62 5.17 7.11
N THR A 12 1.25 5.65 8.18
CA THR A 12 0.59 6.48 9.21
C THR A 12 0.04 7.83 8.72
N ARG A 13 0.66 8.43 7.70
CA ARG A 13 0.24 9.71 7.11
C ARG A 13 -1.07 9.62 6.30
N MET A 14 -1.45 8.41 5.89
CA MET A 14 -2.63 8.15 5.05
C MET A 14 -3.79 7.56 5.84
N ARG A 15 -3.73 7.61 7.17
CA ARG A 15 -4.84 7.20 8.03
C ARG A 15 -6.04 8.15 7.79
N PRO A 16 -7.28 7.63 7.83
CA PRO A 16 -7.67 6.30 8.30
C PRO A 16 -7.57 5.17 7.26
N HIS A 17 -7.28 5.48 6.00
CA HIS A 17 -7.29 4.48 4.91
C HIS A 17 -6.32 3.31 5.12
N THR A 18 -5.25 3.53 5.89
CA THR A 18 -4.25 2.51 6.21
C THR A 18 -4.48 1.72 7.50
N PHE A 19 -5.63 1.88 8.16
CA PHE A 19 -5.97 1.07 9.35
C PHE A 19 -6.31 -0.38 9.01
N THR A 20 -7.03 -0.60 7.91
CA THR A 20 -7.49 -1.93 7.48
C THR A 20 -6.90 -2.35 6.14
N THR A 21 -6.35 -1.41 5.36
CA THR A 21 -5.80 -1.68 4.01
C THR A 21 -4.36 -1.18 3.89
N PRO A 22 -3.38 -2.01 3.52
CA PRO A 22 -2.00 -1.57 3.28
C PRO A 22 -1.92 -0.50 2.19
N LYS A 23 -1.00 0.47 2.34
CA LYS A 23 -0.77 1.53 1.34
C LYS A 23 -0.64 1.01 -0.10
N PRO A 24 0.14 -0.07 -0.37
CA PRO A 24 0.35 -0.59 -1.73
C PRO A 24 -0.86 -1.32 -2.34
N LEU A 25 -1.98 -1.41 -1.62
CA LEU A 25 -3.22 -2.01 -2.10
C LEU A 25 -4.38 -1.00 -2.15
N LEU A 26 -4.09 0.27 -1.93
CA LEU A 26 -5.10 1.32 -2.02
C LEU A 26 -5.33 1.66 -3.49
N PRO A 27 -6.59 1.74 -3.94
CA PRO A 27 -6.88 1.90 -5.36
C PRO A 27 -6.41 3.27 -5.89
N VAL A 28 -5.65 3.23 -6.96
CA VAL A 28 -5.26 4.36 -7.81
C VAL A 28 -5.84 4.10 -9.20
N ALA A 29 -6.73 4.98 -9.67
CA ALA A 29 -7.43 4.82 -10.95
C ALA A 29 -8.12 3.44 -11.09
N GLY A 30 -8.73 2.95 -10.01
CA GLY A 30 -9.47 1.67 -10.00
C GLY A 30 -8.62 0.42 -9.84
N HIS A 31 -7.30 0.55 -9.65
CA HIS A 31 -6.36 -0.57 -9.51
C HIS A 31 -5.55 -0.43 -8.21
N PRO A 32 -5.26 -1.50 -7.47
CA PRO A 32 -4.47 -1.44 -6.25
C PRO A 32 -3.04 -0.94 -6.46
#